data_AF-A0A2N3RLX5-F1
#
_entry.id   AF-A0A2N3RLX5-F1
#
_cell.length_a   1.000
_cell.length_b   1.000
_cell.length_c   1.000
_cell.angle_alpha   90.00
_cell.angle_beta   90.00
_cell.angle_gamma   90.00
#
_symmetry.space_group_name_H-M   'P 1'
#
loop_
_entity.id
_entity.type
_entity.pdbx_description
1 polymer ?
#
loop_
_entity_poly.entity_id
_entity_poly.type
_entity_poly.pdbx_seq_one_letter_code
_entity_poly.pdbx_strand_id
1 'polypeptide(L)' 'MKICYILSLLIATTALVGCQGDPNARPIYGETGLPKNCRAIVQTNIDAYRAKQYTADEVMDSLERNCGANGHSW' A
#
# COMPACT_ATOMS: atom_id res chain seq x y z
N MET A 1 -22.14 -36.57 -9.12
CA MET A 1 -22.23 -36.03 -7.74
C MET A 1 -20.86 -35.67 -7.13
N LYS A 2 -19.85 -36.56 -7.12
CA LYS A 2 -18.51 -36.26 -6.57
C LYS A 2 -17.75 -35.14 -7.28
N ILE A 3 -17.84 -35.06 -8.61
CA ILE A 3 -17.15 -34.05 -9.44
C ILE A 3 -17.71 -32.63 -9.20
N CYS A 4 -19.03 -32.48 -9.07
CA CYS A 4 -19.64 -31.18 -8.76
C CYS A 4 -19.21 -30.66 -7.37
N TYR A 5 -19.05 -31.56 -6.40
CA TYR A 5 -18.62 -31.21 -5.04
C TYR A 5 -17.16 -30.70 -4.99
N ILE A 6 -16.28 -31.31 -5.80
CA ILE A 6 -14.88 -30.91 -5.93
C ILE A 6 -14.77 -29.54 -6.62
N LEU A 7 -15.59 -29.30 -7.66
CA LEU A 7 -15.61 -28.03 -8.38
C LEU A 7 -16.07 -26.87 -7.47
N SER A 8 -17.10 -27.09 -6.66
CA SER A 8 -17.62 -26.08 -5.72
C SER A 8 -16.61 -25.72 -4.62
N LEU A 9 -15.84 -26.70 -4.14
CA LEU A 9 -14.81 -26.48 -3.12
C LEU A 9 -13.64 -25.65 -3.68
N LEU A 10 -13.22 -25.91 -4.92
CA LEU A 10 -12.18 -25.14 -5.62
C LEU A 10 -12.57 -23.66 -5.80
N ILE A 11 -13.80 -23.40 -6.25
CA ILE A 11 -14.31 -22.04 -6.44
C ILE A 11 -14.35 -21.27 -5.10
N ALA A 12 -14.79 -21.94 -4.02
CA ALA A 12 -14.80 -21.35 -2.68
C ALA A 12 -13.38 -21.01 -2.18
N THR A 13 -12.38 -21.88 -2.45
CA THR A 13 -11.00 -21.61 -2.06
C THR A 13 -10.35 -20.47 -2.85
N THR A 14 -10.68 -20.31 -4.14
CA THR A 14 -10.16 -19.20 -4.97
C THR A 14 -10.78 -17.84 -4.62
N ALA A 15 -12.03 -17.83 -4.14
CA ALA A 15 -12.73 -16.60 -3.75
C ALA A 15 -12.14 -15.96 -2.48
N LEU A 16 -11.50 -16.74 -1.60
CA LEU A 16 -10.88 -16.25 -0.36
C LEU A 16 -9.53 -15.56 -0.58
N VAL A 17 -8.85 -15.82 -1.70
CA VAL A 17 -7.53 -15.21 -2.00
C VAL A 17 -7.67 -13.75 -2.43
N GLY A 18 -8.86 -13.32 -2.86
CA GLY A 18 -9.16 -11.93 -3.25
C GLY A 18 -9.46 -10.98 -2.09
N CYS A 19 -9.51 -11.47 -0.84
CA CYS A 19 -9.78 -10.65 0.35
C CYS A 19 -8.50 -10.09 1.01
N GLN A 20 -7.40 -9.90 0.28
CA GLN A 20 -6.32 -9.06 0.79
C GLN A 20 -6.80 -7.60 0.72
N GLY A 21 -7.18 -7.03 1.86
CA GLY A 21 -7.60 -5.64 1.95
C GLY A 21 -6.50 -4.71 1.45
N ASP A 22 -6.89 -3.58 0.84
CA ASP A 22 -5.97 -2.55 0.35
C ASP A 22 -4.98 -2.16 1.47
N PRO A 23 -3.67 -2.50 1.35
CA PRO A 23 -2.67 -2.20 2.37
C PRO A 23 -2.45 -0.69 2.52
N ASN A 24 -2.98 0.13 1.60
CA ASN A 24 -2.98 1.58 1.62
C ASN A 24 -4.33 2.18 2.00
N ALA A 25 -5.31 1.43 2.52
CA ALA A 25 -6.63 1.98 2.87
C ALA A 25 -6.56 3.13 3.90
N ARG A 26 -5.52 3.14 4.74
CA ARG A 26 -5.24 4.18 5.76
C ARG A 26 -3.73 4.35 5.95
N PRO A 27 -3.23 5.49 6.47
CA PRO A 27 -1.82 5.60 6.85
C PRO A 27 -1.45 4.56 7.90
N ILE A 28 -0.31 3.89 7.73
CA ILE A 28 0.25 2.95 8.70
C ILE A 28 1.67 3.40 9.05
N TYR A 29 1.94 3.51 10.35
CA TYR A 29 3.24 3.89 10.89
C TYR A 29 3.79 2.77 11.79
N GLY A 30 5.11 2.65 11.86
CA GLY A 30 5.81 1.75 12.77
C GLY A 30 5.90 2.31 14.19
N GLU A 31 6.50 1.54 15.09
CA GLU A 31 6.69 1.93 16.50
C GLU A 31 7.54 3.20 16.66
N THR A 32 8.47 3.44 15.72
CA THR A 32 9.30 4.64 15.67
C THR A 32 8.60 5.84 15.02
N GLY A 33 7.35 5.69 14.56
CA GLY A 33 6.63 6.69 13.78
C GLY A 33 6.98 6.72 12.29
N LEU A 34 7.84 5.82 11.81
CA LEU A 34 8.20 5.77 10.39
C LEU A 34 7.05 5.23 9.53
N PRO A 35 6.80 5.80 8.33
CA PRO A 35 5.80 5.30 7.39
C PRO A 35 6.05 3.84 7.00
N LYS A 36 4.98 3.03 6.93
CA LYS A 36 5.04 1.62 6.53
C LYS A 36 4.27 1.29 5.24
N ASN A 37 3.54 2.25 4.69
CA ASN A 37 2.80 2.10 3.45
C ASN A 37 2.80 3.40 2.64
N CYS A 38 2.45 3.32 1.37
CA CYS A 38 2.49 4.46 0.48
C CYS A 38 1.56 5.59 0.96
N ARG A 39 0.39 5.27 1.53
CA ARG A 39 -0.50 6.30 2.08
C ARG A 39 0.15 7.12 3.19
N ALA A 40 0.92 6.51 4.09
CA ALA A 40 1.68 7.23 5.12
C ALA A 40 2.83 8.03 4.52
N ILE A 41 3.57 7.47 3.55
CA ILE A 41 4.70 8.15 2.89
C ILE A 41 4.23 9.41 2.16
N VAL A 42 3.10 9.34 1.45
CA VAL A 42 2.49 10.50 0.79
C VAL A 42 2.14 11.57 1.79
N GLN A 43 1.50 11.20 2.90
CA GLN A 43 1.11 12.18 3.92
C GLN A 43 2.34 12.86 4.56
N THR A 44 3.38 12.11 4.91
CA THR A 44 4.63 12.65 5.45
C THR A 44 5.29 13.65 4.48
N ASN A 45 5.31 13.34 3.18
CA ASN A 45 5.86 14.25 2.17
C ASN A 45 5.01 15.52 1.98
N ILE A 46 3.68 15.40 2.00
CA ILE A 46 2.77 16.56 1.94
C ILE A 46 3.02 17.50 3.13
N ASP A 47 3.13 16.94 4.33
CA ASP A 47 3.31 17.71 5.55
C ASP A 47 4.68 18.40 5.57
N ALA A 48 5.74 17.70 5.19
CA ALA A 48 7.09 18.25 5.11
C ALA A 48 7.21 19.37 4.05
N TYR A 49 6.56 19.20 2.88
CA TYR A 49 6.50 20.25 1.85
C TYR A 49 5.77 21.50 2.36
N ARG A 50 4.62 21.32 3.01
CA ARG A 50 3.83 22.42 3.59
C ARG A 50 4.60 23.15 4.69
N ALA A 51 5.38 22.40 5.47
CA ALA A 51 6.30 22.94 6.48
C ALA A 51 7.57 23.58 5.91
N LYS A 52 7.74 23.64 4.58
CA LYS A 52 8.92 24.18 3.89
C LYS A 52 10.23 23.47 4.27
N GLN A 53 10.14 22.20 4.68
CA GLN A 53 11.31 21.38 5.02
C GLN A 53 12.02 20.85 3.77
N TYR A 54 11.26 20.56 2.72
CA TYR A 54 11.78 20.04 1.46
C TYR A 54 11.19 20.80 0.26
N THR A 55 11.96 20.85 -0.82
CA THR A 55 11.52 21.31 -2.14
C THR A 55 10.51 20.35 -2.77
N ALA A 56 9.83 20.81 -3.81
CA ALA A 56 8.95 19.94 -4.59
C ALA A 56 9.74 18.77 -5.22
N ASP A 57 10.93 19.03 -5.76
CA ASP A 57 11.75 17.99 -6.41
C ASP A 57 12.18 16.90 -5.41
N GLU A 58 12.64 17.27 -4.21
CA GLU A 58 13.01 16.31 -3.16
C GLU A 58 11.81 15.43 -2.73
N VAL A 59 10.62 16.03 -2.67
CA VAL A 59 9.37 15.32 -2.39
C VAL A 59 9.03 14.37 -3.53
N MET A 60 9.11 14.81 -4.79
CA MET A 60 8.81 13.97 -5.94
C MET A 60 9.79 12.80 -6.05
N ASP A 61 11.07 13.02 -5.78
CA ASP A 61 12.08 11.98 -5.73
C ASP A 61 11.81 10.95 -4.61
N SER A 62 11.40 11.42 -3.44
CA SER A 62 10.97 10.57 -2.32
C SER A 62 9.75 9.73 -2.71
N LEU A 63 8.76 10.34 -3.34
CA LEU A 63 7.56 9.65 -3.82
C LEU A 63 7.90 8.63 -4.90
N GLU A 64 8.72 8.96 -5.89
CA GLU A 64 9.07 8.03 -6.97
C GLU A 64 9.80 6.79 -6.44
N ARG A 65 10.74 6.96 -5.49
CA ARG A 65 11.49 5.83 -4.91
C ARG A 65 10.63 4.87 -4.09
N ASN A 66 9.53 5.35 -3.49
CA ASN A 66 8.75 4.55 -2.55
C ASN A 66 7.38 4.13 -3.09
N CYS A 67 6.74 5.02 -3.84
CA CYS A 67 5.37 4.97 -4.35
C CYS A 67 5.28 5.12 -5.88
N GLY A 68 6.40 5.33 -6.57
CA GLY A 68 6.42 5.41 -8.03
C GLY A 68 6.13 4.07 -8.69
N ALA A 69 6.29 4.00 -10.01
CA ALA A 69 5.98 2.81 -10.79
C ALA A 69 6.76 1.56 -10.35
N ASN A 70 7.94 1.75 -9.75
CA ASN A 70 8.79 0.70 -9.21
C ASN A 70 8.87 0.70 -7.67
N GLY A 71 8.02 1.49 -7.01
CA GLY A 71 7.98 1.61 -5.56
C GLY A 71 7.44 0.35 -4.89
N HIS A 72 7.99 0.00 -3.72
CA HIS A 72 7.63 -1.21 -2.99
C HIS A 72 6.62 -1.00 -1.85
N SER A 73 6.14 0.23 -1.67
CA SER A 73 5.25 0.58 -0.56
C SER A 73 3.76 0.57 -0.90
N TRP A 74 3.42 0.19 -2.15
CA TRP A 74 2.04 -0.09 -2.56
C TRP A 74 1.51 -1.39 -1.98
#